data_AF-A0A660S195-F1
#
_entry.id   AF-A0A660S195-F1
#
_cell.length_a   1.000
_cell.length_b   1.000
_cell.length_c   1.000
_cell.angle_alpha   90.00
_cell.angle_beta   90.00
_cell.angle_gamma   90.00
#
_symmetry.space_group_name_H-M   'P 1'
#
loop_
_entity.id
_entity.type
_entity.pdbx_description
1 polymer ?
#
loop_
_entity_poly.entity_id
_entity_poly.type
_entity_poly.pdbx_seq_one_letter_code
_entity_poly.pdbx_strand_id
1 'polypeptide(L)'
;RKGTEDVTWIEQLPSKRKDVGAHKAVAVSSTGFSSGAINMAKVKDIELRTLEEVNPNEILLWFGFKELTVLNYHINFKHVSIKLSVPKSVSVEVSPEVHSSVSAVFDINAPIFVRKKDGNKVSLLDIWKMVPNSIYDDITPGQSKTKKIIRLNFPDEEERFQILTVTGLIDIEHFIIHAEIWIEIKKRPLTSVRFYRDEDKILTKTAEFQLEHQNVPYSLELHKLVESGEQVITIRRKDTNK
;
A
#
# COMPACT_ATOMS: atom_id res chain seq x y z
N ARG A 1 4.84 34.86 -2.43
CA ARG A 1 6.08 35.48 -2.97
C ARG A 1 7.13 34.37 -3.02
N LYS A 2 7.49 33.88 -4.20
CA LYS A 2 8.55 32.86 -4.40
C LYS A 2 9.90 33.55 -4.24
N GLY A 3 10.59 33.34 -3.12
CA GLY A 3 11.95 33.81 -2.90
C GLY A 3 12.95 32.79 -3.44
N THR A 4 14.02 33.25 -4.09
CA THR A 4 15.18 32.41 -4.40
C THR A 4 15.88 32.03 -3.10
N GLU A 5 16.39 30.80 -3.02
CA GLU A 5 17.08 30.32 -1.82
C GLU A 5 18.39 31.09 -1.61
N ASP A 6 18.62 31.50 -0.36
CA ASP A 6 19.71 32.40 0.03
C ASP A 6 20.98 31.64 0.45
N VAL A 7 22.12 32.34 0.48
CA VAL A 7 23.48 31.79 0.62
C VAL A 7 23.67 30.94 1.89
N THR A 8 22.92 31.24 2.95
CA THR A 8 23.07 30.68 4.30
C THR A 8 22.91 29.16 4.37
N TRP A 9 22.04 28.57 3.53
CA TRP A 9 21.88 27.11 3.50
C TRP A 9 23.05 26.43 2.79
N ILE A 10 23.53 26.98 1.67
CA ILE A 10 24.65 26.44 0.90
C ILE A 10 25.94 26.38 1.74
N GLU A 11 26.17 27.36 2.62
CA GLU A 11 27.35 27.41 3.49
C GLU A 11 27.46 26.25 4.49
N GLN A 12 26.34 25.64 4.88
CA GLN A 12 26.31 24.58 5.89
C GLN A 12 26.53 23.17 5.29
N LEU A 13 26.33 23.01 3.99
CA LEU A 13 26.43 21.71 3.32
C LEU A 13 27.83 21.08 3.33
N PRO A 14 28.95 21.82 3.23
CA PRO A 14 30.28 21.24 3.27
C PRO A 14 30.59 20.53 4.59
N SER A 15 30.20 21.13 5.72
CA SER A 15 30.38 20.53 7.05
C SER A 15 29.56 19.25 7.15
N LYS A 16 28.28 19.29 6.76
CA LYS A 16 27.43 18.09 6.75
C LYS A 16 27.96 16.99 5.84
N ARG A 17 28.48 17.32 4.65
CA ARG A 17 29.12 16.36 3.72
C ARG A 17 30.26 15.62 4.41
N LYS A 18 31.11 16.35 5.14
CA LYS A 18 32.23 15.78 5.89
C LYS A 18 31.75 14.89 7.04
N ASP A 19 30.75 15.35 7.79
CA ASP A 19 30.24 14.64 8.97
C ASP A 19 29.60 13.29 8.63
N VAL A 20 28.95 13.20 7.46
CA VAL A 20 28.32 11.96 6.99
C VAL A 20 29.22 11.12 6.09
N GLY A 21 30.48 11.54 5.88
CA GLY A 21 31.44 10.84 5.02
C GLY A 21 31.04 10.77 3.54
N ALA A 22 30.22 11.71 3.06
CA ALA A 22 29.76 11.72 1.68
C ALA A 22 30.84 12.30 0.74
N HIS A 23 31.00 11.68 -0.43
CA HIS A 23 31.92 12.15 -1.47
C HIS A 23 31.43 13.43 -2.16
N LYS A 24 30.10 13.64 -2.23
CA LYS A 24 29.48 14.78 -2.94
C LYS A 24 28.32 15.36 -2.13
N ALA A 25 28.08 16.65 -2.27
CA ALA A 25 26.89 17.33 -1.75
C ALA A 25 26.08 17.91 -2.91
N VAL A 26 24.76 17.69 -2.88
CA VAL A 26 23.82 18.22 -3.87
C VAL A 26 22.78 19.07 -3.14
N ALA A 27 22.64 20.33 -3.52
CA ALA A 27 21.59 21.22 -3.04
C ALA A 27 20.45 21.30 -4.06
N VAL A 28 19.20 21.19 -3.60
CA VAL A 28 18.02 21.18 -4.47
C VAL A 28 17.06 22.30 -4.08
N SER A 29 16.69 23.16 -5.03
CA SER A 29 15.75 24.28 -4.81
C SER A 29 14.56 24.23 -5.77
N SER A 30 13.34 24.46 -5.27
CA SER A 30 12.12 24.54 -6.09
C SER A 30 11.92 25.87 -6.82
N THR A 31 12.66 26.91 -6.45
CA THR A 31 12.55 28.26 -7.02
C THR A 31 13.84 28.73 -7.68
N GLY A 32 14.91 27.94 -7.59
CA GLY A 32 16.25 28.31 -8.03
C GLY A 32 17.11 28.89 -6.90
N PHE A 33 18.33 29.27 -7.25
CA PHE A 33 19.34 29.80 -6.33
C PHE A 33 19.67 31.24 -6.67
N SER A 34 19.94 32.06 -5.66
CA SER A 34 20.47 33.41 -5.89
C SER A 34 21.85 33.34 -6.56
N SER A 35 22.25 34.41 -7.26
CA SER A 35 23.59 34.48 -7.88
C SER A 35 24.72 34.28 -6.86
N GLY A 36 24.52 34.76 -5.62
CA GLY A 36 25.43 34.54 -4.50
C GLY A 36 25.53 33.07 -4.10
N ALA A 37 24.39 32.37 -4.02
CA ALA A 37 24.34 30.94 -3.70
C ALA A 37 24.98 30.09 -4.80
N ILE A 38 24.80 30.46 -6.09
CA ILE A 38 25.46 29.80 -7.23
C ILE A 38 26.98 29.93 -7.14
N ASN A 39 27.47 31.13 -6.88
CA ASN A 39 28.91 31.37 -6.75
C ASN A 39 29.50 30.62 -5.55
N MET A 40 28.81 30.60 -4.41
CA MET A 40 29.25 29.88 -3.21
C MET A 40 29.30 28.37 -3.46
N ALA A 41 28.29 27.80 -4.12
CA ALA A 41 28.24 26.37 -4.42
C ALA A 41 29.39 25.93 -5.31
N LYS A 42 29.75 26.73 -6.33
CA LYS A 42 30.94 26.49 -7.17
C LYS A 42 32.23 26.45 -6.34
N VAL A 43 32.42 27.43 -5.44
CA VAL A 43 33.61 27.49 -4.58
C VAL A 43 33.69 26.29 -3.62
N LYS A 44 32.55 25.76 -3.19
CA LYS A 44 32.46 24.68 -2.20
C LYS A 44 32.30 23.29 -2.80
N ASP A 45 32.36 23.16 -4.14
CA ASP A 45 32.12 21.91 -4.86
C ASP A 45 30.78 21.24 -4.45
N ILE A 46 29.74 22.08 -4.40
CA ILE A 46 28.36 21.67 -4.16
C ILE A 46 27.64 21.73 -5.50
N GLU A 47 27.04 20.60 -5.88
CA GLU A 47 26.20 20.54 -7.07
C GLU A 47 24.86 21.21 -6.78
N LEU A 48 24.43 22.12 -7.66
CA LEU A 48 23.13 22.77 -7.55
C LEU A 48 22.14 22.15 -8.51
N ARG A 49 20.93 21.87 -8.03
CA ARG A 49 19.82 21.39 -8.87
C ARG A 49 18.56 22.17 -8.60
N THR A 50 17.77 22.40 -9.63
CA THR A 50 16.44 23.00 -9.51
C THR A 50 15.35 21.95 -9.66
N LEU A 51 14.29 22.11 -8.88
CA LEU A 51 13.07 21.32 -8.92
C LEU A 51 12.01 22.15 -9.63
N GLU A 52 11.99 22.08 -10.95
CA GLU A 52 10.93 22.76 -11.71
C GLU A 52 9.60 22.01 -11.57
N GLU A 53 8.51 22.78 -11.50
CA GLU A 53 7.13 22.28 -11.57
C GLU A 53 6.58 22.61 -12.95
N VAL A 54 6.01 21.62 -13.64
CA VAL A 54 5.52 21.78 -15.01
C VAL A 54 3.99 21.81 -15.09
N ASN A 55 3.49 22.56 -16.07
CA ASN A 55 2.08 22.61 -16.46
C ASN A 55 1.50 21.20 -16.74
N PRO A 56 0.31 20.87 -16.19
CA PRO A 56 -0.45 19.64 -16.49
C PRO A 56 -0.57 19.22 -17.96
N ASN A 57 -0.50 20.16 -18.91
CA ASN A 57 -0.58 19.85 -20.34
C ASN A 57 0.73 19.34 -20.95
N GLU A 58 1.89 19.76 -20.44
CA GLU A 58 3.20 19.24 -20.89
C GLU A 58 3.47 17.82 -20.35
N ILE A 59 2.82 17.47 -19.24
CA ILE A 59 2.91 16.16 -18.59
C ILE A 59 2.41 15.02 -19.49
N LEU A 60 1.31 15.24 -20.23
CA LEU A 60 0.77 14.28 -21.20
C LEU A 60 1.82 13.82 -22.22
N LEU A 61 2.65 14.77 -22.67
CA LEU A 61 3.67 14.52 -23.69
C LEU A 61 4.80 13.63 -23.16
N TRP A 62 4.97 13.51 -21.84
CA TRP A 62 6.13 12.83 -21.25
C TRP A 62 5.81 11.50 -20.60
N PHE A 63 4.69 11.43 -19.87
CA PHE A 63 4.28 10.23 -19.16
C PHE A 63 3.17 9.47 -19.91
N GLY A 64 2.45 10.13 -20.82
CA GLY A 64 1.36 9.51 -21.57
C GLY A 64 0.10 9.24 -20.74
N PHE A 65 0.06 9.67 -19.47
CA PHE A 65 -1.09 9.50 -18.59
C PHE A 65 -1.34 10.76 -17.74
N LYS A 66 -2.60 10.95 -17.31
CA LYS A 66 -3.02 12.02 -16.38
C LYS A 66 -3.51 11.50 -15.04
N GLU A 67 -3.85 10.23 -15.00
CA GLU A 67 -4.51 9.59 -13.88
C GLU A 67 -3.95 8.19 -13.68
N LEU A 68 -3.91 7.79 -12.41
CA LEU A 68 -3.63 6.44 -11.98
C LEU A 68 -4.96 5.76 -11.62
N THR A 69 -5.23 4.62 -12.26
CA THR A 69 -6.39 3.79 -11.93
C THR A 69 -6.03 2.83 -10.81
N VAL A 70 -6.67 2.99 -9.65
CA VAL A 70 -6.52 2.12 -8.49
C VAL A 70 -7.73 1.20 -8.40
N LEU A 71 -7.47 -0.11 -8.36
CA LEU A 71 -8.50 -1.14 -8.17
C LEU A 71 -8.50 -1.57 -6.70
N ASN A 72 -9.60 -1.31 -6.00
CA ASN A 72 -9.80 -1.77 -4.62
C ASN A 72 -10.70 -3.00 -4.64
N TYR A 73 -10.18 -4.13 -4.17
CA TYR A 73 -10.92 -5.38 -4.04
C TYR A 73 -11.65 -5.39 -2.71
N HIS A 74 -12.97 -5.59 -2.76
CA HIS A 74 -13.82 -5.54 -1.58
C HIS A 74 -14.58 -6.84 -1.38
N ILE A 75 -14.88 -7.14 -0.12
CA ILE A 75 -15.75 -8.25 0.29
C ILE A 75 -16.66 -7.79 1.42
N ASN A 76 -17.91 -8.27 1.39
CA ASN A 76 -18.87 -8.17 2.47
C ASN A 76 -19.38 -9.57 2.82
N PHE A 77 -18.95 -10.09 3.98
CA PHE A 77 -19.39 -11.38 4.50
C PHE A 77 -20.87 -11.31 4.89
N LYS A 78 -21.69 -12.18 4.31
CA LYS A 78 -23.13 -12.29 4.66
C LYS A 78 -23.38 -13.43 5.62
N HIS A 79 -22.71 -14.56 5.39
CA HIS A 79 -22.86 -15.73 6.22
C HIS A 79 -21.60 -16.60 6.11
N VAL A 80 -21.16 -17.15 7.24
CA VAL A 80 -20.01 -18.06 7.30
C VAL A 80 -20.46 -19.31 8.04
N SER A 81 -20.35 -20.45 7.37
CA SER A 81 -20.57 -21.76 7.93
C SER A 81 -19.25 -22.52 7.97
N ILE A 82 -19.05 -23.31 9.02
CA ILE A 82 -17.90 -24.22 9.13
C ILE A 82 -18.41 -25.65 9.17
N LYS A 83 -17.70 -26.54 8.49
CA LYS A 83 -17.91 -27.98 8.61
C LYS A 83 -16.89 -28.55 9.57
N LEU A 84 -17.35 -29.12 10.67
CA LEU A 84 -16.50 -29.77 11.67
C LEU A 84 -16.26 -31.25 11.33
N SER A 85 -15.06 -31.72 11.66
CA SER A 85 -14.60 -33.11 11.51
C SER A 85 -15.17 -33.99 12.62
N VAL A 86 -16.49 -34.09 12.68
CA VAL A 86 -17.23 -34.92 13.66
C VAL A 86 -18.30 -35.76 12.96
N PRO A 87 -18.65 -36.93 13.52
CA PRO A 87 -19.77 -37.71 13.03
C PRO A 87 -21.06 -36.87 13.04
N LYS A 88 -21.92 -37.04 12.02
CA LYS A 88 -23.19 -36.28 11.89
C LYS A 88 -24.14 -36.46 13.09
N SER A 89 -23.98 -37.53 13.86
CA SER A 89 -24.80 -37.84 15.03
C SER A 89 -24.38 -37.08 16.30
N VAL A 90 -23.26 -36.36 16.28
CA VAL A 90 -22.74 -35.64 17.45
C VAL A 90 -23.22 -34.19 17.38
N SER A 91 -23.97 -33.77 18.40
CA SER A 91 -24.23 -32.34 18.62
C SER A 91 -22.95 -31.67 19.13
N VAL A 92 -22.55 -30.57 18.51
CA VAL A 92 -21.37 -29.81 18.91
C VAL A 92 -21.82 -28.42 19.33
N GLU A 93 -21.52 -28.08 20.58
CA GLU A 93 -21.71 -26.73 21.12
C GLU A 93 -20.36 -26.02 21.17
N VAL A 94 -20.32 -24.82 20.60
CA VAL A 94 -19.13 -23.95 20.70
C VAL A 94 -18.93 -23.51 22.15
N SER A 95 -17.68 -23.26 22.54
CA SER A 95 -17.37 -22.76 23.88
C SER A 95 -18.00 -21.38 24.12
N PRO A 96 -18.25 -20.99 25.38
CA PRO A 96 -18.75 -19.65 25.71
C PRO A 96 -17.90 -18.51 25.16
N GLU A 97 -16.56 -18.68 25.13
CA GLU A 97 -15.61 -17.73 24.53
C GLU A 97 -15.95 -17.48 23.06
N VAL A 98 -16.05 -18.55 22.27
CA VAL A 98 -16.41 -18.48 20.85
C VAL A 98 -17.83 -17.92 20.68
N HIS A 99 -18.79 -18.38 21.50
CA HIS A 99 -20.18 -17.91 21.44
C HIS A 99 -20.28 -16.39 21.65
N SER A 100 -19.59 -15.84 22.65
CA SER A 100 -19.56 -14.41 22.92
C SER A 100 -18.97 -13.59 21.77
N SER A 101 -17.97 -14.12 21.07
CA SER A 101 -17.38 -13.45 19.90
C SER A 101 -18.27 -13.43 18.66
N VAL A 102 -19.30 -14.29 18.59
CA VAL A 102 -20.17 -14.42 17.40
C VAL A 102 -21.62 -13.95 17.63
N SER A 103 -22.09 -13.83 18.88
CA SER A 103 -23.52 -13.65 19.20
C SER A 103 -24.03 -12.21 19.19
N ALA A 104 -23.18 -11.20 19.44
CA ALA A 104 -23.61 -9.79 19.46
C ALA A 104 -23.43 -9.12 18.09
N VAL A 105 -22.21 -9.13 17.57
CA VAL A 105 -21.82 -8.71 16.23
C VAL A 105 -20.63 -9.59 15.87
N PHE A 106 -20.69 -10.25 14.72
CA PHE A 106 -19.58 -11.08 14.27
C PHE A 106 -18.37 -10.19 13.95
N ASP A 107 -17.35 -10.20 14.82
CA ASP A 107 -16.09 -9.51 14.59
C ASP A 107 -15.15 -10.41 13.77
N ILE A 108 -14.91 -10.02 12.52
CA ILE A 108 -14.02 -10.72 11.60
C ILE A 108 -12.56 -10.77 12.09
N ASN A 109 -12.18 -9.92 13.05
CA ASN A 109 -10.85 -9.86 13.66
C ASN A 109 -10.76 -10.67 14.96
N ALA A 110 -11.88 -11.21 15.47
CA ALA A 110 -11.85 -12.00 16.69
C ALA A 110 -11.05 -13.30 16.47
N PRO A 111 -10.02 -13.59 17.28
CA PRO A 111 -9.12 -14.72 17.08
C PRO A 111 -9.73 -16.01 17.65
N ILE A 112 -10.82 -16.48 17.03
CA ILE A 112 -11.65 -17.61 17.52
C ILE A 112 -11.26 -18.97 16.93
N PHE A 113 -10.37 -18.99 15.93
CA PHE A 113 -9.87 -20.22 15.31
C PHE A 113 -8.45 -20.49 15.79
N VAL A 114 -8.06 -21.76 15.84
CA VAL A 114 -6.70 -22.19 16.17
C VAL A 114 -6.08 -22.84 14.94
N ARG A 115 -4.92 -22.38 14.48
CA ARG A 115 -4.20 -23.04 13.39
C ARG A 115 -3.51 -24.29 13.93
N LYS A 116 -3.76 -25.45 13.32
CA LYS A 116 -3.24 -26.72 13.84
C LYS A 116 -1.72 -26.83 13.78
N LYS A 117 -1.12 -26.34 12.70
CA LYS A 117 0.33 -26.31 12.44
C LYS A 117 1.18 -25.74 13.58
N ASP A 118 0.73 -24.65 14.22
CA ASP A 118 1.52 -23.89 15.18
C ASP A 118 0.78 -23.58 16.49
N GLY A 119 -0.50 -23.95 16.60
CA GLY A 119 -1.36 -23.67 17.76
C GLY A 119 -1.76 -22.20 17.90
N ASN A 120 -1.43 -21.33 16.95
CA ASN A 120 -1.72 -19.91 17.06
C ASN A 120 -3.22 -19.64 16.88
N LYS A 121 -3.77 -18.75 17.73
CA LYS A 121 -5.12 -18.22 17.52
C LYS A 121 -5.12 -17.26 16.33
N VAL A 122 -6.07 -17.41 15.42
CA VAL A 122 -6.22 -16.61 14.20
C VAL A 122 -7.69 -16.20 14.00
N SER A 123 -7.89 -15.09 13.31
CA SER A 123 -9.21 -14.56 12.99
C SER A 123 -9.73 -15.03 11.63
N LEU A 124 -11.02 -14.79 11.33
CA LEU A 124 -11.54 -15.03 9.98
C LEU A 124 -10.81 -14.16 8.95
N LEU A 125 -10.47 -12.92 9.31
CA LEU A 125 -9.72 -12.03 8.41
C LEU A 125 -8.34 -12.62 8.07
N ASP A 126 -7.66 -13.25 9.02
CA ASP A 126 -6.36 -13.88 8.78
C ASP A 126 -6.48 -15.10 7.86
N ILE A 127 -7.54 -15.91 8.02
CA ILE A 127 -7.87 -17.00 7.09
C ILE A 127 -8.20 -16.43 5.71
N TRP A 128 -8.96 -15.33 5.64
CA TRP A 128 -9.34 -14.68 4.39
C TRP A 128 -8.13 -14.16 3.60
N LYS A 129 -7.08 -13.65 4.27
CA LYS A 129 -5.83 -13.22 3.62
C LYS A 129 -5.12 -14.34 2.85
N MET A 130 -5.45 -15.60 3.12
CA MET A 130 -4.91 -16.76 2.41
C MET A 130 -5.67 -17.08 1.13
N VAL A 131 -6.83 -16.47 0.90
CA VAL A 131 -7.67 -16.72 -0.27
C VAL A 131 -7.08 -15.99 -1.49
N PRO A 132 -6.86 -16.69 -2.62
CA PRO A 132 -6.27 -16.05 -3.80
C PRO A 132 -7.22 -15.02 -4.41
N ASN A 133 -6.66 -13.96 -4.98
CA ASN A 133 -7.43 -12.91 -5.66
C ASN A 133 -8.17 -13.40 -6.91
N SER A 134 -7.92 -14.62 -7.40
CA SER A 134 -8.60 -15.21 -8.55
C SER A 134 -10.12 -15.36 -8.35
N ILE A 135 -10.61 -15.29 -7.11
CA ILE A 135 -12.04 -15.20 -6.83
C ILE A 135 -12.71 -13.97 -7.47
N TYR A 136 -11.93 -12.98 -7.92
CA TYR A 136 -12.39 -11.76 -8.58
C TYR A 136 -12.22 -11.79 -10.12
N ASP A 137 -11.71 -12.87 -10.72
CA ASP A 137 -11.36 -12.91 -12.16
C ASP A 137 -12.57 -12.70 -13.10
N ASP A 138 -13.77 -13.05 -12.64
CA ASP A 138 -15.04 -12.87 -13.34
C ASP A 138 -15.77 -11.57 -12.95
N ILE A 139 -15.13 -10.69 -12.17
CA ILE A 139 -15.71 -9.45 -11.69
C ILE A 139 -15.20 -8.28 -12.54
N THR A 140 -16.11 -7.63 -13.26
CA THR A 140 -15.80 -6.41 -13.99
C THR A 140 -15.63 -5.23 -13.02
N PRO A 141 -14.50 -4.52 -13.03
CA PRO A 141 -14.30 -3.35 -12.18
C PRO A 141 -15.36 -2.26 -12.37
N GLY A 142 -15.79 -1.65 -11.26
CA GLY A 142 -16.76 -0.56 -11.24
C GLY A 142 -18.23 -0.98 -11.40
N GLN A 143 -18.51 -2.27 -11.55
CA GLN A 143 -19.88 -2.81 -11.60
C GLN A 143 -20.48 -3.00 -10.20
N SER A 144 -21.75 -3.40 -10.17
CA SER A 144 -22.47 -3.74 -8.95
C SER A 144 -21.86 -4.95 -8.23
N LYS A 145 -22.25 -5.14 -6.96
CA LYS A 145 -21.76 -6.24 -6.13
C LYS A 145 -22.24 -7.59 -6.66
N THR A 146 -21.31 -8.54 -6.76
CA THR A 146 -21.61 -9.92 -7.17
C THR A 146 -21.69 -10.82 -5.94
N LYS A 147 -22.76 -11.60 -5.83
CA LYS A 147 -22.90 -12.61 -4.78
C LYS A 147 -22.08 -13.85 -5.14
N LYS A 148 -21.26 -14.34 -4.20
CA LYS A 148 -20.49 -15.58 -4.35
C LYS A 148 -20.62 -16.49 -3.13
N ILE A 149 -20.49 -17.78 -3.40
CA ILE A 149 -20.29 -18.82 -2.38
C ILE A 149 -18.85 -19.31 -2.54
N ILE A 150 -18.01 -19.00 -1.57
CA ILE A 150 -16.60 -19.35 -1.54
C ILE A 150 -16.44 -20.54 -0.59
N ARG A 151 -15.83 -21.63 -1.09
CA ARG A 151 -15.51 -22.80 -0.28
C ARG A 151 -14.01 -22.86 -0.05
N LEU A 152 -13.60 -22.76 1.21
CA LEU A 152 -12.20 -22.89 1.59
C LEU A 152 -11.97 -24.30 2.11
N ASN A 153 -11.23 -25.09 1.35
CA ASN A 153 -10.92 -26.48 1.68
C ASN A 153 -9.47 -26.58 2.15
N PHE A 154 -9.21 -27.46 3.11
CA PHE A 154 -7.86 -27.77 3.60
C PHE A 154 -7.65 -29.29 3.47
N PRO A 155 -7.17 -29.75 2.29
CA PRO A 155 -6.97 -31.18 2.05
C PRO A 155 -5.94 -31.79 2.99
N ASP A 156 -4.88 -31.03 3.29
CA ASP A 156 -3.88 -31.39 4.30
C ASP A 156 -4.44 -31.14 5.70
N GLU A 157 -4.45 -32.18 6.53
CA GLU A 157 -4.95 -32.11 7.90
C GLU A 157 -4.10 -31.24 8.80
N GLU A 158 -2.80 -31.06 8.52
CA GLU A 158 -1.90 -30.24 9.34
C GLU A 158 -2.08 -28.74 9.07
N GLU A 159 -2.60 -28.39 7.89
CA GLU A 159 -2.91 -27.01 7.49
C GLU A 159 -4.36 -26.60 7.86
N ARG A 160 -5.11 -27.48 8.54
CA ARG A 160 -6.47 -27.18 9.01
C ARG A 160 -6.47 -26.18 10.17
N PHE A 161 -7.64 -25.60 10.35
CA PHE A 161 -7.99 -24.79 11.50
C PHE A 161 -8.89 -25.58 12.45
N GLN A 162 -8.91 -25.20 13.71
CA GLN A 162 -9.72 -25.80 14.76
C GLN A 162 -10.58 -24.72 15.42
N ILE A 163 -11.68 -25.12 16.05
CA ILE A 163 -12.50 -24.23 16.87
C ILE A 163 -12.67 -24.82 18.27
N LEU A 164 -12.73 -23.96 19.29
CA LEU A 164 -12.92 -24.38 20.67
C LEU A 164 -14.40 -24.63 20.95
N THR A 165 -14.71 -25.87 21.30
CA THR A 165 -16.04 -26.36 21.70
C THR A 165 -16.05 -26.65 23.19
N VAL A 166 -17.22 -27.01 23.72
CA VAL A 166 -17.35 -27.46 25.12
C VAL A 166 -16.59 -28.76 25.42
N THR A 167 -16.26 -29.55 24.40
CA THR A 167 -15.53 -30.83 24.52
C THR A 167 -14.04 -30.72 24.16
N GLY A 168 -13.58 -29.56 23.70
CA GLY A 168 -12.18 -29.33 23.32
C GLY A 168 -12.03 -28.71 21.93
N LEU A 169 -10.85 -28.82 21.35
CA LEU A 169 -10.60 -28.34 19.98
C LEU A 169 -11.11 -29.38 18.97
N ILE A 170 -11.83 -28.91 17.95
CA ILE A 170 -12.34 -29.74 16.86
C ILE A 170 -11.86 -29.18 15.52
N ASP A 171 -11.35 -30.06 14.67
CA ASP A 171 -10.87 -29.74 13.33
C ASP A 171 -12.00 -29.27 12.41
N ILE A 172 -11.73 -28.20 11.65
CA ILE A 172 -12.60 -27.65 10.60
C ILE A 172 -12.16 -28.26 9.27
N GLU A 173 -13.07 -29.00 8.63
CA GLU A 173 -12.85 -29.59 7.29
C GLU A 173 -12.82 -28.50 6.21
N HIS A 174 -13.80 -27.59 6.24
CA HIS A 174 -13.90 -26.49 5.29
C HIS A 174 -14.78 -25.34 5.80
N PHE A 175 -14.57 -24.15 5.23
CA PHE A 175 -15.46 -23.00 5.38
C PHE A 175 -16.36 -22.87 4.16
N ILE A 176 -17.61 -22.47 4.38
CA ILE A 176 -18.55 -22.03 3.34
C ILE A 176 -18.90 -20.58 3.63
N ILE A 177 -18.43 -19.69 2.77
CA ILE A 177 -18.59 -18.24 2.91
C ILE A 177 -19.55 -17.74 1.85
N HIS A 178 -20.69 -17.21 2.27
CA HIS A 178 -21.59 -16.44 1.42
C HIS A 178 -21.19 -14.97 1.55
N ALA A 179 -20.82 -14.35 0.43
CA ALA A 179 -20.37 -12.98 0.42
C ALA A 179 -20.85 -12.20 -0.80
N GLU A 180 -20.84 -10.88 -0.68
CA GLU A 180 -20.87 -9.95 -1.81
C GLU A 180 -19.45 -9.45 -2.07
N ILE A 181 -18.95 -9.62 -3.28
CA ILE A 181 -17.63 -9.14 -3.69
C ILE A 181 -17.77 -8.10 -4.81
N TRP A 182 -16.87 -7.13 -4.86
CA TRP A 182 -16.82 -6.13 -5.93
C TRP A 182 -15.42 -5.53 -6.05
N ILE A 183 -15.13 -4.94 -7.21
CA ILE A 183 -13.92 -4.17 -7.45
C ILE A 183 -14.33 -2.72 -7.64
N GLU A 184 -13.91 -1.86 -6.72
CA GLU A 184 -14.11 -0.42 -6.80
C GLU A 184 -12.96 0.21 -7.61
N ILE A 185 -13.29 1.06 -8.57
CA ILE A 185 -12.31 1.83 -9.34
C ILE A 185 -12.19 3.22 -8.70
N LYS A 186 -10.96 3.59 -8.29
CA LYS A 186 -10.63 4.97 -7.92
C LYS A 186 -9.62 5.54 -8.90
N LYS A 187 -9.98 6.64 -9.56
CA LYS A 187 -9.05 7.43 -10.37
C LYS A 187 -8.33 8.42 -9.49
N ARG A 188 -6.99 8.42 -9.54
CA ARG A 188 -6.14 9.34 -8.79
C ARG A 188 -5.47 10.29 -9.76
N PRO A 189 -5.82 11.59 -9.74
CA PRO A 189 -5.18 12.54 -10.61
C PRO A 189 -3.71 12.68 -10.22
N LEU A 190 -2.88 12.95 -11.22
CA LEU A 190 -1.51 13.33 -10.97
C LEU A 190 -1.45 14.59 -10.10
N THR A 191 -0.68 14.52 -9.02
CA THR A 191 -0.61 15.57 -8.00
C THR A 191 0.54 16.54 -8.25
N SER A 192 1.71 16.01 -8.58
CA SER A 192 2.88 16.84 -8.89
C SER A 192 3.74 16.19 -9.96
N VAL A 193 4.47 17.00 -10.71
CA VAL A 193 5.56 16.55 -11.56
C VAL A 193 6.78 17.40 -11.29
N ARG A 194 7.90 16.72 -11.05
CA ARG A 194 9.15 17.33 -10.63
C ARG A 194 10.28 16.91 -11.56
N PHE A 195 11.15 17.85 -11.89
CA PHE A 195 12.35 17.60 -12.70
C PHE A 195 13.58 17.67 -11.83
N TYR A 196 14.54 16.82 -12.14
CA TYR A 196 15.91 17.01 -11.72
C TYR A 196 16.72 17.40 -12.95
N ARG A 197 17.22 18.64 -12.95
CA ARG A 197 18.12 19.15 -13.97
C ARG A 197 19.53 19.28 -13.42
N ASP A 198 20.49 19.11 -14.31
CA ASP A 198 21.87 19.53 -14.15
C ASP A 198 22.17 20.54 -15.26
N GLU A 199 22.39 21.80 -14.87
CA GLU A 199 22.39 22.97 -15.76
C GLU A 199 21.16 22.99 -16.69
N ASP A 200 21.32 22.62 -17.97
CA ASP A 200 20.27 22.57 -18.99
C ASP A 200 19.80 21.14 -19.35
N LYS A 201 20.44 20.09 -18.79
CA LYS A 201 20.10 18.69 -19.07
C LYS A 201 19.11 18.17 -18.03
N ILE A 202 17.93 17.73 -18.47
CA ILE A 202 16.99 16.99 -17.61
C ILE A 202 17.55 15.58 -17.38
N LEU A 203 17.86 15.26 -16.13
CA LEU A 203 18.36 13.95 -15.72
C LEU A 203 17.22 12.99 -15.35
N THR A 204 16.24 13.49 -14.59
CA THR A 204 15.13 12.67 -14.08
C THR A 204 13.81 13.42 -14.15
N LYS A 205 12.75 12.71 -14.52
CA LYS A 205 11.37 13.16 -14.45
C LYS A 205 10.64 12.37 -13.37
N THR A 206 9.92 13.03 -12.48
CA THR A 206 9.16 12.37 -11.41
C THR A 206 7.69 12.75 -11.50
N ALA A 207 6.80 11.78 -11.48
CA ALA A 207 5.35 11.96 -11.39
C ALA A 207 4.84 11.45 -10.04
N GLU A 208 4.07 12.26 -9.32
CA GLU A 208 3.55 11.92 -7.99
C GLU A 208 2.02 11.79 -7.97
N PHE A 209 1.53 10.75 -7.32
CA PHE A 209 0.12 10.52 -7.04
C PHE A 209 -0.13 10.41 -5.54
N GLN A 210 -1.22 11.01 -5.05
CA GLN A 210 -1.72 10.72 -3.71
C GLN A 210 -2.61 9.47 -3.72
N LEU A 211 -2.27 8.54 -2.84
CA LEU A 211 -2.99 7.32 -2.58
C LEU A 211 -3.48 7.31 -1.12
N GLU A 212 -4.49 6.49 -0.86
CA GLU A 212 -4.99 6.25 0.48
C GLU A 212 -5.32 4.76 0.61
N HIS A 213 -4.80 4.13 1.64
CA HIS A 213 -5.09 2.74 1.95
C HIS A 213 -5.34 2.62 3.46
N GLN A 214 -6.50 2.07 3.84
CA GLN A 214 -6.93 1.96 5.25
C GLN A 214 -6.84 3.30 6.01
N ASN A 215 -7.28 4.39 5.38
CA ASN A 215 -7.19 5.77 5.93
C ASN A 215 -5.76 6.28 6.18
N VAL A 216 -4.74 5.59 5.69
CA VAL A 216 -3.36 6.04 5.73
C VAL A 216 -2.99 6.64 4.38
N PRO A 217 -2.50 7.90 4.34
CA PRO A 217 -2.09 8.54 3.10
C PRO A 217 -0.72 8.00 2.64
N TYR A 218 -0.61 7.75 1.35
CA TYR A 218 0.62 7.35 0.68
C TYR A 218 0.90 8.27 -0.51
N SER A 219 2.18 8.45 -0.82
CA SER A 219 2.66 9.03 -2.07
C SER A 219 3.21 7.92 -2.95
N LEU A 220 2.75 7.85 -4.20
CA LEU A 220 3.36 7.02 -5.24
C LEU A 220 4.11 7.94 -6.19
N GLU A 221 5.42 7.74 -6.31
CA GLU A 221 6.32 8.50 -7.17
C GLU A 221 6.86 7.59 -8.27
N LEU A 222 6.62 7.96 -9.53
CA LEU A 222 7.23 7.32 -10.70
C LEU A 222 8.40 8.19 -11.17
N HIS A 223 9.62 7.68 -11.02
CA HIS A 223 10.83 8.30 -11.52
C HIS A 223 11.21 7.69 -12.87
N LYS A 224 11.55 8.53 -13.85
CA LYS A 224 12.10 8.12 -15.15
C LYS A 224 13.44 8.82 -15.34
N LEU A 225 14.51 8.03 -15.46
CA LEU A 225 15.82 8.50 -15.85
C LEU A 225 15.82 8.77 -17.36
N VAL A 226 16.23 9.97 -17.77
CA VAL A 226 16.13 10.40 -19.17
C VAL A 226 17.16 9.70 -20.05
N GLU A 227 18.36 9.46 -19.52
CA GLU A 227 19.48 8.91 -20.28
C GLU A 227 19.37 7.40 -20.53
N SER A 228 18.99 6.63 -19.50
CA SER A 228 18.81 5.19 -19.61
C SER A 228 17.38 4.77 -20.00
N GLY A 229 16.40 5.65 -19.80
CA GLY A 229 14.97 5.31 -19.92
C GLY A 229 14.44 4.46 -18.77
N GLU A 230 15.28 4.11 -17.80
CA GLU A 230 14.94 3.30 -16.62
C GLU A 230 13.84 3.99 -15.80
N GLN A 231 12.94 3.18 -15.27
CA GLN A 231 11.81 3.63 -14.47
C GLN A 231 11.86 2.99 -13.09
N VAL A 232 11.75 3.83 -12.06
CA VAL A 232 11.70 3.41 -10.66
C VAL A 232 10.39 3.88 -10.06
N ILE A 233 9.65 2.97 -9.44
CA ILE A 233 8.41 3.29 -8.71
C ILE A 233 8.73 3.27 -7.22
N THR A 234 8.43 4.36 -6.54
CA THR A 234 8.57 4.48 -5.09
C THR A 234 7.21 4.68 -4.46
N ILE A 235 6.89 3.95 -3.40
CA ILE A 235 5.71 4.19 -2.57
C ILE A 235 6.19 4.59 -1.18
N ARG A 236 5.71 5.73 -0.66
CA ARG A 236 6.05 6.25 0.66
C ARG A 236 4.79 6.53 1.45
N ARG A 237 4.76 6.11 2.71
CA ARG A 237 3.76 6.61 3.65
C ARG A 237 3.99 8.10 3.84
N LYS A 238 2.94 8.92 3.76
CA LYS A 238 3.06 10.32 4.16
C LYS A 238 2.91 10.39 5.68
N ASP A 239 3.94 10.86 6.36
CA ASP A 239 3.82 11.21 7.76
C ASP A 239 2.86 12.38 7.88
N THR A 240 1.73 12.16 8.56
CA THR A 240 0.86 13.21 9.05
C THR A 240 1.56 13.91 10.21
N ASN A 241 2.62 14.67 9.92
CA ASN A 241 3.10 15.66 10.88
C ASN A 241 2.02 16.75 10.98
N LYS A 242 1.39 16.78 12.15
CA LYS A 242 0.52 17.86 12.63
C LYS A 242 1.27 19.19 12.67
#